data_AF-A8GGU8-F1
#
_entry.id   AF-A8GGU8-F1
#
_cell.length_a   1.000
_cell.length_b   1.000
_cell.length_c   1.000
_cell.angle_alpha   90.00
_cell.angle_beta   90.00
_cell.angle_gamma   90.00
#
_symmetry.space_group_name_H-M   'P 1'
#
loop_
_entity.id
_entity.type
_entity.pdbx_description
1 polymer ?
#
loop_
_entity_poly.entity_id
_entity_poly.type
_entity_poly.pdbx_seq_one_letter_code
_entity_poly.pdbx_strand_id
1 'polypeptide(L)'
;MFSWTAASYAGTTGGVIRFVGSIVESPCTVNIADSTANTQCYRNGRHYQDQQTLSKFDATRKELPLNLGSTEMKWVDQQKKLAVMTVVYR
;
A
#
# COMPACT_ATOMS: atom_id res chain seq x y z
N MET A 1 -33.25 66.21 17.76
CA MET A 1 -32.83 64.85 18.16
C MET A 1 -32.77 64.01 16.88
N PHE A 2 -31.57 63.70 16.37
CA PHE A 2 -31.41 62.84 15.19
C PHE A 2 -30.76 61.53 15.63
N SER A 3 -31.54 60.45 15.65
CA SER A 3 -31.04 59.10 15.93
C SER A 3 -30.32 58.55 14.72
N TRP A 4 -29.09 58.08 14.93
CA TRP A 4 -28.31 57.35 13.94
C TRP A 4 -28.36 55.87 14.32
N THR A 5 -29.10 55.05 13.56
CA THR A 5 -29.04 53.60 13.70
C THR A 5 -27.78 53.09 13.01
N ALA A 6 -26.77 52.71 13.78
CA ALA A 6 -25.61 51.98 13.27
C ALA A 6 -26.01 50.53 12.99
N ALA A 7 -26.13 50.16 11.72
CA ALA A 7 -26.21 48.76 11.31
C ALA A 7 -24.80 48.17 11.30
N SER A 8 -24.48 47.25 12.22
CA SER A 8 -23.23 46.52 12.19
C SER A 8 -23.24 45.50 11.06
N TYR A 9 -22.50 45.77 9.99
CA TYR A 9 -22.24 44.79 8.94
C TYR A 9 -21.12 43.86 9.46
N ALA A 10 -21.48 42.66 9.91
CA ALA A 10 -20.49 41.60 10.12
C ALA A 10 -20.05 41.10 8.74
N GLY A 11 -19.20 41.88 8.06
CA GLY A 11 -18.56 41.46 6.82
C GLY A 11 -17.74 40.21 7.13
N THR A 12 -18.09 39.08 6.50
CA THR A 12 -17.27 37.88 6.62
C THR A 12 -15.93 38.19 5.97
N THR A 13 -14.89 38.41 6.77
CA THR A 13 -13.52 38.44 6.25
C THR A 13 -13.18 37.02 5.84
N GLY A 14 -13.33 36.73 4.55
CA GLY A 14 -12.96 35.44 3.96
C GLY A 14 -11.47 35.13 4.19
N GLY A 15 -11.15 33.85 4.26
CA GLY A 15 -9.80 33.32 4.41
C GLY A 15 -9.53 32.19 3.41
N VAL A 16 -8.32 31.65 3.41
CA VAL A 16 -7.92 30.56 2.51
C VAL A 16 -8.16 29.22 3.19
N ILE A 17 -8.97 28.36 2.57
CA ILE A 17 -9.06 26.94 2.92
C ILE A 17 -8.10 26.18 2.02
N ARG A 18 -7.13 25.48 2.62
CA ARG A 18 -6.18 24.64 1.89
C ARG A 18 -6.48 23.18 2.14
N PHE A 19 -6.91 22.48 1.08
CA PHE A 19 -7.03 21.02 1.10
C PHE A 19 -5.69 20.41 0.70
N VAL A 20 -5.20 19.48 1.50
CA VAL A 20 -3.98 18.71 1.23
C VAL A 20 -4.31 17.24 1.31
N GLY A 21 -3.73 16.45 0.42
CA GLY A 21 -3.92 15.02 0.37
C GLY A 21 -2.90 14.37 -0.57
N SER A 22 -2.67 13.08 -0.37
CA SER A 22 -1.82 12.26 -1.22
C SER A 22 -2.63 11.07 -1.72
N ILE A 23 -2.56 10.81 -3.02
CA ILE A 23 -3.01 9.52 -3.56
C ILE A 23 -1.92 8.50 -3.23
N VAL A 24 -2.24 7.55 -2.35
CA VAL A 24 -1.36 6.44 -2.00
C VAL A 24 -1.92 5.16 -2.58
N GLU A 25 -1.05 4.29 -3.08
CA GLU A 25 -1.44 2.95 -3.51
C GLU A 25 -1.02 1.95 -2.44
N SER A 26 -1.81 0.89 -2.28
CA SER A 26 -1.55 -0.15 -1.29
C SER A 26 -0.25 -0.90 -1.60
N PRO A 27 0.41 -1.48 -0.58
CA PRO A 27 1.46 -2.47 -0.80
C PRO A 27 0.92 -3.64 -1.63
N CYS A 28 1.84 -4.46 -2.15
CA CYS A 28 1.47 -5.69 -2.84
C CYS A 28 0.76 -6.66 -1.88
N THR A 29 -0.23 -7.37 -2.39
CA THR A 29 -0.88 -8.48 -1.66
C THR A 29 -0.28 -9.80 -2.11
N VAL A 30 -0.07 -10.71 -1.17
CA VAL A 30 0.39 -12.07 -1.45
C VAL A 30 -0.67 -13.03 -0.93
N ASN A 31 -1.31 -13.76 -1.84
CA ASN A 31 -2.28 -14.79 -1.50
C ASN A 31 -1.70 -16.18 -1.80
N ILE A 32 -1.68 -17.03 -0.79
CA ILE A 32 -1.21 -18.42 -0.93
C ILE A 32 -2.42 -19.29 -1.26
N ALA A 33 -2.38 -19.97 -2.40
CA ALA A 33 -3.35 -21.01 -2.76
C ALA A 33 -2.60 -22.30 -3.06
N ASP A 34 -2.92 -23.36 -2.34
CA ASP A 34 -2.24 -24.66 -2.37
C ASP A 34 -0.72 -24.52 -2.17
N SER A 35 0.07 -24.74 -3.23
CA SER A 35 1.53 -24.64 -3.25
C SER A 35 2.03 -23.45 -4.07
N THR A 36 1.19 -22.44 -4.27
CA THR A 36 1.49 -21.28 -5.11
C THR A 36 1.25 -19.97 -4.36
N ALA A 37 2.23 -19.08 -4.39
CA ALA A 37 2.09 -17.68 -4.00
C ALA A 37 1.65 -16.85 -5.20
N ASN A 38 0.50 -16.20 -5.08
CA ASN A 38 -0.02 -15.25 -6.06
C ASN A 38 0.19 -13.84 -5.52
N THR A 39 1.05 -13.07 -6.18
CA THR A 39 1.38 -11.70 -5.80
C THR A 39 0.64 -10.73 -6.69
N GLN A 40 0.00 -9.71 -6.11
CA GLN A 40 -0.68 -8.64 -6.83
C GLN A 40 -0.16 -7.29 -6.34
N CYS A 41 0.22 -6.42 -7.26
CA CYS A 41 0.72 -5.08 -6.95
C CYS A 41 -0.08 -4.05 -7.77
N TYR A 42 -0.53 -2.99 -7.11
CA TYR A 42 -1.08 -1.82 -7.79
C TYR A 42 0.00 -0.74 -7.85
N ARG A 43 0.41 -0.35 -9.06
CA ARG A 43 1.34 0.77 -9.28
C ARG A 43 0.98 1.65 -10.45
N ASN A 44 1.01 2.96 -10.22
CA ASN A 44 0.63 4.00 -11.18
C ASN A 44 -0.74 3.71 -11.83
N GLY A 45 -1.71 3.27 -11.03
CA GLY A 45 -3.05 2.90 -11.51
C GLY A 45 -3.11 1.62 -12.36
N ARG A 46 -2.01 0.85 -12.42
CA ARG A 46 -1.93 -0.42 -13.14
C ARG A 46 -1.82 -1.59 -12.18
N HIS A 47 -2.36 -2.73 -12.61
CA HIS A 47 -2.32 -3.96 -11.86
C HIS A 47 -1.25 -4.90 -12.42
N TYR A 48 -0.35 -5.35 -11.56
CA TYR A 48 0.73 -6.28 -11.88
C TYR A 48 0.55 -7.56 -11.08
N GLN A 49 0.68 -8.69 -11.75
CA GLN A 49 0.53 -10.01 -11.13
C GLN A 49 1.77 -10.85 -11.37
N ASP A 50 2.14 -11.63 -10.37
CA ASP A 50 3.17 -12.65 -10.48
C ASP A 50 2.75 -13.91 -9.72
N GLN A 51 3.14 -15.07 -10.25
CA GLN A 51 2.77 -16.37 -9.71
C GLN A 51 4.03 -17.21 -9.51
N GLN A 52 4.25 -17.65 -8.27
CA GLN A 52 5.45 -18.37 -7.88
C GLN A 52 5.08 -19.64 -7.12
N THR A 53 5.60 -20.80 -7.56
CA THR A 53 5.46 -22.05 -6.81
C THR A 53 6.32 -22.00 -5.54
N LEU A 54 5.76 -22.37 -4.39
CA LEU A 54 6.45 -22.35 -3.10
C LEU A 54 7.66 -23.28 -3.05
N SER A 55 7.68 -24.38 -3.81
CA SER A 55 8.86 -25.25 -3.93
C SER A 55 10.06 -24.55 -4.58
N LYS A 56 9.83 -23.47 -5.36
CA LYS A 56 10.85 -22.63 -6.00
C LYS A 56 11.22 -21.40 -5.16
N PHE A 57 10.72 -21.30 -3.93
CA PHE A 57 11.28 -20.44 -2.89
C PHE A 57 12.37 -21.22 -2.16
N ASP A 58 13.40 -21.59 -2.91
CA ASP A 58 14.58 -22.33 -2.50
C ASP A 58 15.58 -21.42 -1.76
N ALA A 59 15.11 -20.77 -0.68
CA ALA A 59 15.83 -19.77 0.15
C ALA A 59 16.38 -18.55 -0.61
N THR A 60 16.16 -18.48 -1.91
CA THR A 60 16.63 -17.37 -2.76
C THR A 60 15.58 -16.28 -2.76
N ARG A 61 16.01 -15.04 -2.51
CA ARG A 61 15.19 -13.83 -2.60
C ARG A 61 14.53 -13.75 -3.98
N LYS A 62 13.22 -13.53 -4.01
CA LYS A 62 12.46 -13.23 -5.24
C LYS A 62 12.09 -11.76 -5.26
N GLU A 63 12.06 -11.16 -6.44
CA GLU A 63 11.68 -9.76 -6.60
C GLU A 63 10.17 -9.64 -6.79
N LEU A 64 9.56 -8.63 -6.18
CA LEU A 64 8.17 -8.26 -6.47
C LEU A 64 8.09 -7.64 -7.88
N PRO A 65 6.91 -7.64 -8.52
CA PRO A 65 6.69 -6.95 -9.77
C PRO A 65 7.28 -5.53 -9.76
N LEU A 66 7.90 -5.13 -10.88
CA LEU A 66 8.57 -3.82 -11.04
C LEU A 66 9.69 -3.54 -10.02
N ASN A 67 10.26 -4.56 -9.37
CA ASN A 67 11.29 -4.40 -8.34
C ASN A 67 10.83 -3.55 -7.13
N LEU A 68 9.53 -3.52 -6.85
CA LEU A 68 8.92 -2.77 -5.73
C LEU A 68 9.38 -3.22 -4.34
N GLY A 69 10.05 -4.36 -4.30
CA GLY A 69 10.53 -4.98 -3.09
C GLY A 69 10.94 -6.40 -3.40
N SER A 70 11.06 -7.17 -2.34
CA SER A 70 11.50 -8.55 -2.42
C SER A 70 10.76 -9.42 -1.43
N THR A 71 10.69 -10.70 -1.74
CA THR A 71 10.15 -11.74 -0.87
C THR A 71 11.23 -12.78 -0.57
N GLU A 72 11.27 -13.23 0.67
CA GLU A 72 12.14 -14.32 1.14
C GLU A 72 11.30 -15.29 1.95
N MET A 73 11.50 -16.59 1.74
CA MET A 73 10.77 -17.63 2.46
C MET A 73 11.74 -18.50 3.26
N LYS A 74 11.40 -18.75 4.52
CA LYS A 74 12.15 -19.63 5.41
C LYS A 74 11.23 -20.68 6.01
N TRP A 75 11.60 -21.94 5.82
CA TRP A 75 10.97 -23.06 6.51
C TRP A 75 11.30 -22.99 7.99
N VAL A 76 10.30 -23.12 8.85
CA VAL A 76 10.48 -23.11 10.31
C VAL A 76 10.49 -24.52 10.90
N ASP A 77 10.08 -25.53 10.13
CA ASP A 77 10.10 -26.93 10.52
C ASP A 77 10.95 -27.78 9.57
N GLN A 78 11.57 -28.84 10.09
CA GLN A 78 12.39 -29.77 9.30
C GLN A 78 11.56 -30.53 8.25
N GLN A 79 10.27 -30.70 8.51
CA GLN A 79 9.33 -31.38 7.62
C GLN A 79 8.87 -30.48 6.46
N LYS A 80 9.24 -29.19 6.45
CA LYS A 80 8.87 -28.18 5.45
C LYS A 80 7.37 -28.08 5.22
N LYS A 81 6.59 -28.08 6.32
CA LYS A 81 5.14 -27.89 6.30
C LYS A 81 4.74 -26.50 6.77
N LEU A 82 5.64 -25.77 7.44
CA LEU A 82 5.41 -24.41 7.89
C LEU A 82 6.56 -23.50 7.46
N ALA A 83 6.21 -22.34 6.91
CA ALA A 83 7.18 -21.34 6.49
C ALA A 83 6.75 -19.93 6.89
N VAL A 84 7.73 -19.07 7.07
CA VAL A 84 7.55 -17.62 7.19
C VAL A 84 7.98 -17.00 5.87
N MET A 85 7.08 -16.24 5.26
CA MET A 85 7.39 -15.40 4.10
C MET A 85 7.56 -13.96 4.55
N THR A 86 8.76 -13.42 4.38
CA THR A 86 9.08 -12.02 4.68
C THR A 86 9.00 -11.21 3.40
N VAL A 87 8.26 -10.10 3.46
CA VAL A 87 8.13 -9.14 2.35
C VAL A 87 8.80 -7.84 2.75
N VAL A 88 9.76 -7.36 1.96
CA VAL A 88 10.49 -6.12 2.19
C VAL A 88 10.23 -5.18 1.01
N TYR A 89 9.60 -4.04 1.28
CA TYR A 89 9.33 -2.97 0.30
C TYR A 89 10.52 -2.02 0.19
N ARG A 90 10.71 -1.44 -1.00
CA ARG A 90 11.69 -0.37 -1.27
C ARG A 90 11.01 0.99 -1.39
#